data_AF-A0A1S6FKT8-F1
#
_entry.id   AF-A0A1S6FKT8-F1
#
_cell.length_a   1.000
_cell.length_b   1.000
_cell.length_c   1.000
_cell.angle_alpha   90.00
_cell.angle_beta   90.00
_cell.angle_gamma   90.00
#
_symmetry.space_group_name_H-M   'P 1'
#
loop_
_entity.id
_entity.type
_entity.pdbx_description
1 polymer ?
#
loop_
_entity_poly.entity_id
_entity_poly.type
_entity_poly.pdbx_seq_one_letter_code
_entity_poly.pdbx_strand_id
1 'polypeptide(L)' 'MPQFFFQLRTQGSAPRRDDTPREFPSLAAALAEGQGRARSLIHNHRRRAPAPLRGTLEIEDERHHPVARILLADIARQIS' A
#
# COMPACT_ATOMS: atom_id res chain seq x y z
N MET A 1 7.64 8.29 -17.92
CA MET A 1 7.22 6.94 -17.46
C MET A 1 5.88 7.09 -16.74
N PRO A 2 5.00 6.06 -16.70
CA PRO A 2 3.71 6.21 -16.03
C PRO A 2 3.90 6.49 -14.54
N GLN A 3 3.11 7.43 -14.03
CA GLN A 3 3.08 7.78 -12.61
C GLN A 3 2.02 6.97 -11.87
N PHE A 4 2.40 6.54 -10.66
CA PHE A 4 1.51 5.83 -9.77
C PHE A 4 1.51 6.48 -8.38
N PHE A 5 0.34 6.47 -7.75
CA PHE A 5 0.14 6.96 -6.39
C PHE A 5 -0.18 5.79 -5.47
N PHE A 6 0.19 5.92 -4.20
CA PHE A 6 -0.07 4.90 -3.19
C PHE A 6 -0.98 5.49 -2.11
N GLN A 7 -2.16 4.92 -1.94
CA GLN A 7 -3.12 5.36 -0.94
C GLN A 7 -3.34 4.27 0.11
N LEU A 8 -3.01 4.57 1.36
CA LEU A 8 -3.24 3.69 2.48
C LEU A 8 -4.63 3.95 3.07
N ARG A 9 -5.49 2.94 3.07
CA ARG A 9 -6.81 2.95 3.71
C ARG A 9 -6.82 1.98 4.87
N THR A 10 -6.75 2.48 6.10
CA THR A 10 -6.89 1.65 7.31
C THR A 10 -8.27 1.79 7.92
N GLN A 11 -8.77 0.72 8.54
CA GLN A 11 -10.09 0.75 9.18
C GLN A 11 -10.05 1.69 10.38
N GLY A 12 -10.88 2.73 10.38
CA GLY A 12 -10.98 3.71 11.48
C GLY A 12 -10.07 4.94 11.39
N SER A 13 -9.35 5.13 10.28
CA SER A 13 -8.59 6.36 10.01
C SER A 13 -8.97 6.94 8.66
N ALA A 14 -8.84 8.26 8.52
CA ALA A 14 -8.91 8.92 7.22
C ALA A 14 -7.87 8.27 6.27
N PRO A 15 -8.21 8.10 4.97
CA PRO A 15 -7.29 7.56 3.99
C PRO A 15 -6.04 8.43 3.94
N ARG A 16 -4.88 7.80 4.12
CA ARG A 16 -3.59 8.48 4.06
C ARG A 16 -3.02 8.29 2.67
N ARG A 17 -3.19 9.31 1.83
CA ARG A 17 -2.59 9.35 0.51
C ARG A 17 -1.14 9.78 0.61
N ASP A 18 -0.28 9.11 -0.13
CA ASP A 18 1.05 9.61 -0.41
C ASP A 18 0.92 10.50 -1.66
N ASP A 19 0.83 11.83 -1.47
CA ASP A 19 0.61 12.79 -2.55
C ASP A 19 1.83 12.95 -3.47
N THR A 20 2.93 12.26 -3.17
CA THR A 20 4.12 12.23 -4.03
C THR A 20 3.97 11.11 -5.07
N PRO A 21 3.70 11.42 -6.35
CA PRO A 21 3.69 10.42 -7.41
C PRO A 21 5.05 9.75 -7.51
N ARG A 22 5.05 8.47 -7.86
CA ARG A 22 6.28 7.75 -8.23
C ARG A 22 6.18 7.22 -9.64
N GLU A 23 7.26 7.44 -10.39
CA GLU A 23 7.40 6.92 -11.74
C GLU A 23 7.86 5.47 -11.69
N PHE A 24 7.14 4.60 -12.40
CA PHE A 24 7.54 3.22 -12.58
C PHE A 24 7.53 2.85 -14.07
N PRO A 25 8.41 1.95 -14.51
CA PRO A 25 8.42 1.49 -15.90
C PRO A 25 7.18 0.66 -16.27
N SER A 26 6.49 0.09 -15.28
CA SER A 26 5.30 -0.74 -15.48
C SER A 26 4.46 -0.84 -14.21
N LEU A 27 3.20 -1.27 -14.34
CA LEU A 27 2.33 -1.60 -13.21
C LEU A 27 2.94 -2.70 -12.32
N ALA A 28 3.66 -3.67 -12.91
CA ALA A 28 4.32 -4.72 -12.14
C ALA A 28 5.41 -4.16 -11.21
N ALA A 29 6.17 -3.17 -11.66
CA ALA A 29 7.16 -2.49 -10.82
C ALA A 29 6.49 -1.67 -9.70
N ALA A 30 5.38 -0.97 -10.01
CA ALA A 30 4.58 -0.26 -9.01
C ALA A 30 3.98 -1.22 -7.96
N LEU A 31 3.52 -2.39 -8.38
CA LEU A 31 3.03 -3.45 -7.49
C LEU A 31 4.11 -3.98 -6.56
N ALA A 32 5.32 -4.23 -7.08
CA ALA A 32 6.45 -4.67 -6.28
C ALA A 32 6.82 -3.65 -5.19
N GLU A 33 6.87 -2.36 -5.54
CA GLU A 33 7.04 -1.27 -4.57
C GLU A 33 5.90 -1.27 -3.54
N GLY A 34 4.65 -1.36 -4.01
CA GLY A 34 3.46 -1.40 -3.15
C GLY A 34 3.52 -2.54 -2.14
N GLN A 35 3.94 -3.73 -2.55
CA GLN A 35 4.16 -4.86 -1.64
C GLN A 35 5.27 -4.59 -0.62
N GLY A 36 6.39 -4.00 -1.04
CA GLY A 36 7.48 -3.60 -0.14
C GLY A 36 7.02 -2.59 0.92
N ARG A 37 6.22 -1.61 0.51
CA ARG A 37 5.60 -0.62 1.40
C ARG A 37 4.61 -1.27 2.37
N ALA A 38 3.74 -2.14 1.87
CA ALA A 38 2.79 -2.89 2.70
C ALA A 38 3.50 -3.72 3.79
N ARG A 39 4.57 -4.43 3.42
CA ARG A 39 5.40 -5.18 4.38
C ARG A 39 6.04 -4.27 5.43
N SER A 40 6.60 -3.15 5.00
CA SER A 40 7.21 -2.16 5.90
C SER A 40 6.18 -1.58 6.88
N LEU A 41 4.96 -1.28 6.41
CA LEU A 41 3.86 -0.82 7.25
C LEU A 41 3.47 -1.85 8.31
N ILE A 42 3.35 -3.13 7.93
CA ILE A 42 3.00 -4.21 8.86
C ILE A 42 4.11 -4.43 9.88
N HIS A 43 5.38 -4.42 9.45
CA HIS A 43 6.53 -4.57 10.36
C HIS A 43 6.59 -3.44 11.39
N ASN A 44 6.43 -2.20 10.93
CA ASN A 44 6.39 -1.03 11.81
C ASN A 44 5.17 -1.03 12.73
N HIS A 45 4.01 -1.49 12.25
CA HIS A 45 2.81 -1.63 13.06
C HIS A 45 3.01 -2.67 14.16
N ARG A 46 3.46 -3.89 13.83
CA ARG A 46 3.73 -4.97 14.79
C ARG A 46 4.67 -4.53 15.93
N ARG A 47 5.68 -3.71 15.61
CA ARG A 47 6.60 -3.14 16.63
C ARG A 47 5.92 -2.16 17.60
N ARG A 48 4.91 -1.42 17.14
CA ARG A 48 4.21 -0.40 17.95
C ARG A 48 2.98 -0.94 18.65
N ALA A 49 2.24 -1.84 18.00
CA ALA A 49 1.05 -2.50 18.52
C ALA A 49 0.91 -3.89 17.87
N PRO A 50 0.76 -4.98 18.65
CA PRO A 50 0.61 -6.33 18.11
C PRO A 50 -0.78 -6.63 17.53
N ALA A 51 -1.62 -5.61 17.30
CA ALA A 51 -2.96 -5.80 16.77
C ALA A 51 -2.94 -6.11 15.25
N PRO A 52 -3.96 -6.83 14.73
CA PRO A 52 -4.06 -7.08 13.30
C PRO A 52 -4.33 -5.78 12.54
N LEU A 53 -3.40 -5.39 11.67
CA LEU A 53 -3.56 -4.22 10.79
C LEU A 53 -4.59 -4.54 9.69
N ARG A 54 -5.81 -4.06 9.87
CA ARG A 54 -6.89 -4.16 8.88
C ARG A 54 -6.88 -2.91 8.00
N GLY A 55 -6.49 -3.08 6.75
CA GLY A 55 -6.45 -2.00 5.78
C GLY A 55 -6.00 -2.46 4.40
N THR A 56 -6.02 -1.56 3.45
CA THR A 56 -5.57 -1.79 2.08
C THR A 56 -4.68 -0.69 1.58
N LEU A 57 -3.69 -1.08 0.78
CA LEU A 57 -2.88 -0.16 0.00
C LEU A 57 -3.42 -0.17 -1.43
N GLU A 58 -4.01 0.94 -1.85
CA GLU A 58 -4.47 1.16 -3.21
C GLU A 58 -3.33 1.78 -4.03
N ILE A 59 -3.20 1.32 -5.27
CA ILE A 59 -2.27 1.86 -6.26
C ILE A 59 -3.15 2.53 -7.31
N GLU A 60 -2.95 3.83 -7.48
CA GLU A 60 -3.70 4.65 -8.43
C GLU A 60 -2.82 5.07 -9.59
N ASP A 61 -3.41 5.28 -10.76
CA ASP A 61 -2.74 5.83 -11.93
C ASP A 61 -2.74 7.38 -11.94
N GLU A 62 -2.21 7.96 -13.02
CA GLU A 62 -2.21 9.41 -13.31
C GLU A 62 -3.59 10.06 -13.26
N ARG A 63 -4.66 9.30 -13.50
CA ARG A 63 -6.04 9.78 -13.46
C ARG A 63 -6.68 9.58 -12.09
N HIS A 64 -5.89 9.15 -11.10
CA HIS A 64 -6.33 8.80 -9.77
C HIS A 64 -7.36 7.66 -9.75
N HIS A 65 -7.30 6.78 -10.75
CA HIS A 65 -8.11 5.58 -10.77
C HIS A 65 -7.35 4.44 -10.08
N PRO A 66 -8.00 3.70 -9.17
CA PRO A 66 -7.39 2.56 -8.53
C PRO A 66 -7.17 1.44 -9.56
N VAL A 67 -5.91 1.18 -9.90
CA VAL A 67 -5.50 0.13 -10.84
C VAL A 67 -5.14 -1.17 -10.15
N ALA A 68 -4.79 -1.12 -8.86
CA ALA A 68 -4.58 -2.31 -8.04
C ALA A 68 -4.81 -2.04 -6.55
N ARG A 69 -5.01 -3.13 -5.79
CA ARG A 69 -5.23 -3.10 -4.35
C ARG A 69 -4.50 -4.25 -3.65
N ILE A 70 -3.81 -3.93 -2.57
CA ILE A 70 -3.10 -4.90 -1.72
C ILE A 70 -3.78 -4.92 -0.36
N LEU A 71 -4.26 -6.10 0.06
CA LEU A 71 -4.84 -6.34 1.37
C LEU A 71 -3.72 -6.51 2.40
N LEU A 72 -3.65 -5.62 3.39
CA LEU A 72 -2.61 -5.69 4.43
C LEU A 72 -2.78 -6.93 5.32
N ALA A 73 -4.01 -7.41 5.50
CA ALA A 73 -4.28 -8.65 6.23
C ALA A 73 -3.66 -9.88 5.55
N ASP A 74 -3.67 -9.92 4.21
CA ASP A 74 -3.09 -11.04 3.46
C ASP A 74 -1.57 -11.02 3.52
N ILE A 75 -0.96 -9.83 3.37
CA ILE A 75 0.48 -9.66 3.55
C ILE A 75 0.89 -10.02 4.98
N ALA A 76 0.13 -9.60 5.99
CA ALA A 76 0.41 -9.92 7.39
C ALA A 76 0.38 -11.42 7.65
N ARG A 77 -0.53 -12.16 6.99
CA ARG A 77 -0.60 -13.62 7.03
C ARG A 77 0.58 -14.28 6.31
N GLN A 78 1.04 -13.72 5.19
CA GLN A 78 2.16 -14.27 4.42
C GLN A 78 3.52 -14.15 5.15
N ILE A 79 3.70 -13.11 5.96
CA ILE A 79 4.96 -12.85 6.69
C ILE A 79 4.92 -13.30 8.16
N SER A 80 3.87 -14.01 8.58
CA SER A 80 3.71 -14.51 9.94
C SER A 80 4.29 -15.90 10.14
#